data_AF-A0A9X5E148-F1
#
_entry.id   AF-A0A9X5E148-F1
#
_cell.length_a   1.000
_cell.length_b   1.000
_cell.length_c   1.000
_cell.angle_alpha   90.00
_cell.angle_beta   90.00
_cell.angle_gamma   90.00
#
_symmetry.space_group_name_H-M   'P 1'
#
loop_
_entity.id
_entity.type
_entity.pdbx_description
1 polymer ?
#
loop_
_entity_poly.entity_id
_entity_poly.type
_entity_poly.pdbx_seq_one_letter_code
_entity_poly.pdbx_strand_id
1 'polypeptide(L)'
;MQGQGEQFKSQKSKVKSQNSTYDLRLTTYDLPSPCSLLPKLTADGSYTFFSTEFGEAYHSQFGARQEAEFKFVEPTQLRQKARQQKSLRLLDVCYGLGYNTAAALTAIWDVNPNCDVEVVGLELDPTVPQAAIAHNLLNDWSPLVPQLTQLATTHQLTTDRLQAKLLLGDARQSIQTLQASGFQADAVFLDPFSPPTCPQLWTVEFLGYVARCMHSSGILATYSCAASVRAALQTAGLKIGSTSPVGRRSPGTVASWNDLALPPLSQEEREHLQTRAAIPYRDPQLCDSAEIICQRRIQEQQTSPLEPTSRWRKRRSKNAN
;
A
#
# COMPACT_ATOMS: atom_id res chain seq x y z
N MET A 1 1.77 24.89 97.83
CA MET A 1 0.30 24.75 97.86
C MET A 1 -0.10 23.68 96.86
N GLN A 2 -1.08 22.88 97.24
CA GLN A 2 -1.82 21.84 96.49
C GLN A 2 -1.99 22.15 94.99
N GLY A 3 -2.11 21.23 94.05
CA GLY A 3 -2.32 19.78 94.04
C GLY A 3 -2.89 19.39 92.67
N GLN A 4 -2.79 18.10 92.32
CA GLN A 4 -3.56 17.35 91.29
C GLN A 4 -3.39 17.81 89.82
N GLY A 5 -3.05 17.00 88.82
CA GLY A 5 -3.21 15.56 88.63
C GLY A 5 -4.21 15.34 87.50
N GLU A 6 -3.76 14.91 86.31
CA GLU A 6 -4.48 13.94 85.47
C GLU A 6 -3.61 13.43 84.32
N GLN A 7 -3.62 12.10 84.18
CA GLN A 7 -2.98 11.31 83.14
C GLN A 7 -3.85 11.31 81.88
N PHE A 8 -3.26 11.26 80.68
CA PHE A 8 -3.68 10.30 79.66
C PHE A 8 -2.49 9.92 78.76
N LYS A 9 -2.32 8.61 78.57
CA LYS A 9 -1.21 7.95 77.88
C LYS A 9 -1.45 7.84 76.37
N SER A 10 -0.32 7.57 75.69
CA SER A 10 -0.18 6.78 74.45
C SER A 10 -0.43 7.57 73.15
N GLN A 11 0.41 7.56 72.11
CA GLN A 11 1.37 6.55 71.65
C GLN A 11 2.41 7.26 70.75
N LYS A 12 3.71 7.01 70.98
CA LYS A 12 4.82 7.60 70.19
C LYS A 12 5.08 6.79 68.92
N SER A 13 4.99 7.44 67.77
CA SER A 13 5.50 6.95 66.50
C SER A 13 7.04 6.92 66.52
N LYS A 14 7.63 5.78 66.15
CA LYS A 14 9.07 5.63 65.92
C LYS A 14 9.30 5.19 64.47
N VAL A 15 10.04 6.04 63.76
CA VAL A 15 10.68 5.77 62.47
C VAL A 15 11.62 4.57 62.59
N LYS A 16 11.57 3.65 61.62
CA LYS A 16 12.68 2.77 61.25
C LYS A 16 12.71 2.57 59.73
N SER A 17 13.84 2.95 59.16
CA SER A 17 14.30 2.65 57.81
C SER A 17 14.41 1.15 57.57
N GLN A 18 13.94 0.67 56.42
CA GLN A 18 14.29 -0.66 55.91
C GLN A 18 14.67 -0.58 54.43
N ASN A 19 15.86 -1.13 54.16
CA ASN A 19 16.42 -1.41 52.85
C ASN A 19 15.47 -2.29 52.03
N SER A 20 15.24 -1.91 50.77
CA SER A 20 14.60 -2.78 49.79
C SER A 20 15.64 -3.24 48.78
N THR A 21 16.00 -4.52 48.89
CA THR A 21 16.60 -5.32 47.83
C THR A 21 15.56 -5.49 46.70
N TYR A 22 15.86 -4.98 45.51
CA TYR A 22 15.02 -5.17 44.33
C TYR A 22 15.18 -6.62 43.83
N ASP A 23 14.11 -7.38 44.01
CA ASP A 23 13.89 -8.73 43.49
C ASP A 23 13.73 -8.67 41.95
N LEU A 24 14.60 -9.36 41.23
CA LEU A 24 14.55 -9.56 39.78
C LEU A 24 13.40 -10.50 39.44
N ARG A 25 12.18 -9.95 39.35
CA ARG A 25 11.07 -10.61 38.65
C ARG A 25 10.89 -9.95 37.31
N LEU A 26 11.25 -10.70 36.27
CA LEU A 26 10.91 -10.47 34.87
C LEU A 26 9.42 -10.10 34.78
N THR A 27 9.14 -8.81 34.66
CA THR A 27 7.82 -8.35 34.24
C THR A 27 7.68 -8.74 32.78
N THR A 28 6.75 -9.66 32.54
CA THR A 28 6.20 -9.97 31.22
C THR A 28 5.97 -8.66 30.48
N TYR A 29 6.74 -8.43 29.41
CA TYR A 29 6.35 -7.45 28.41
C TYR A 29 4.94 -7.82 27.99
N ASP A 30 4.00 -6.90 28.16
CA ASP A 30 2.69 -6.98 27.52
C ASP A 30 2.97 -7.02 26.01
N LEU A 31 2.97 -8.24 25.46
CA LEU A 31 2.90 -8.44 24.03
C LEU A 31 1.61 -7.74 23.57
N PRO A 32 1.65 -6.90 22.52
CA PRO A 32 0.44 -6.33 21.96
C PRO A 32 -0.55 -7.47 21.70
N SER A 33 -1.81 -7.24 22.06
CA SER A 33 -2.90 -8.21 21.93
C SER A 33 -2.81 -8.95 20.59
N PRO A 34 -3.09 -10.27 20.54
CA PRO A 34 -2.89 -11.07 19.34
C PRO A 34 -3.55 -10.37 18.16
N CYS A 35 -2.74 -10.09 17.15
CA CYS A 35 -3.13 -9.35 15.97
C CYS A 35 -4.43 -9.95 15.41
N SER A 36 -5.45 -9.12 15.24
CA SER A 36 -6.77 -9.53 14.77
C SER A 36 -6.78 -10.04 13.32
N LEU A 37 -5.63 -9.93 12.63
CA LEU A 37 -5.44 -10.35 11.24
C LEU A 37 -5.01 -11.81 11.17
N LEU A 38 -5.96 -12.69 10.84
CA LEU A 38 -5.67 -14.11 10.61
C LEU A 38 -5.19 -14.34 9.16
N PRO A 39 -4.04 -15.02 8.95
CA PRO A 39 -3.58 -15.39 7.61
C PRO A 39 -4.58 -16.30 6.88
N LYS A 40 -4.75 -16.06 5.59
CA LYS A 40 -5.51 -16.91 4.66
C LYS A 40 -4.57 -17.42 3.57
N LEU A 41 -4.52 -18.73 3.41
CA LEU A 41 -3.72 -19.37 2.36
C LEU A 41 -4.29 -19.02 0.98
N THR A 42 -3.40 -18.70 0.04
CA THR A 42 -3.74 -18.42 -1.36
C THR A 42 -3.32 -19.59 -2.26
N ALA A 43 -3.80 -19.61 -3.51
CA ALA A 43 -3.59 -20.75 -4.40
C ALA A 43 -2.12 -20.96 -4.84
N ASP A 44 -1.23 -19.99 -4.65
CA ASP A 44 0.21 -20.14 -4.94
C ASP A 44 1.04 -20.58 -3.72
N GLY A 45 0.40 -20.89 -2.59
CA GLY A 45 1.06 -21.29 -1.35
C GLY A 45 1.46 -20.12 -0.44
N SER A 46 1.39 -18.87 -0.92
CA SER A 46 1.58 -17.68 -0.08
C SER A 46 0.31 -17.36 0.72
N TYR A 47 0.42 -16.41 1.65
CA TYR A 47 -0.70 -15.97 2.49
C TYR A 47 -1.11 -14.53 2.21
N THR A 48 -2.36 -14.22 2.51
CA THR A 48 -2.91 -12.86 2.57
C THR A 48 -3.63 -12.64 3.90
N PHE A 49 -3.88 -11.39 4.28
CA PHE A 49 -4.90 -11.07 5.28
C PHE A 49 -6.24 -10.73 4.63
N PHE A 50 -7.27 -10.61 5.45
CA PHE A 50 -8.58 -10.09 5.06
C PHE A 50 -8.93 -8.90 5.94
N SER A 51 -9.19 -7.74 5.33
CA SER A 51 -9.71 -6.58 6.05
C SER A 51 -11.21 -6.72 6.21
N THR A 52 -11.67 -6.80 7.47
CA THR A 52 -13.10 -6.78 7.80
C THR A 52 -13.73 -5.41 7.53
N GLU A 53 -12.96 -4.33 7.70
CA GLU A 53 -13.38 -2.96 7.42
C GLU A 53 -13.70 -2.74 5.94
N PHE A 54 -12.81 -3.23 5.06
CA PHE A 54 -12.97 -3.07 3.61
C PHE A 54 -13.69 -4.25 2.95
N GLY A 55 -13.90 -5.36 3.66
CA GLY A 55 -14.54 -6.56 3.11
C GLY A 55 -13.72 -7.25 2.00
N GLU A 56 -12.42 -6.98 1.94
CA GLU A 56 -11.51 -7.41 0.87
C GLU A 56 -10.26 -8.09 1.44
N ALA A 57 -9.65 -8.97 0.64
CA ALA A 57 -8.33 -9.51 0.94
C ALA A 57 -7.24 -8.50 0.55
N TYR A 58 -6.15 -8.44 1.31
CA TYR A 58 -5.02 -7.54 1.02
C TYR A 58 -4.31 -7.89 -0.30
N HIS A 59 -4.26 -9.18 -0.63
CA HIS A 59 -3.83 -9.68 -1.93
C HIS A 59 -4.82 -10.71 -2.45
N SER A 60 -4.72 -11.00 -3.74
CA SER A 60 -5.51 -11.99 -4.43
C SER A 60 -5.41 -13.37 -3.75
N GLN A 61 -6.56 -13.99 -3.53
CA GLN A 61 -6.66 -15.38 -3.08
C GLN A 61 -6.05 -16.39 -4.07
N PHE A 62 -5.78 -15.96 -5.32
CA PHE A 62 -5.15 -16.80 -6.33
C PHE A 62 -3.63 -16.85 -6.22
N GLY A 63 -3.01 -16.01 -5.40
CA GLY A 63 -1.58 -16.03 -5.16
C GLY A 63 -1.00 -14.64 -4.97
N ALA A 64 -0.67 -14.32 -3.73
CA ALA A 64 -0.19 -12.99 -3.34
C ALA A 64 1.25 -12.73 -3.81
N ARG A 65 2.11 -13.76 -3.80
CA ARG A 65 3.48 -13.67 -4.33
C ARG A 65 3.49 -13.54 -5.86
N GLN A 66 2.71 -14.37 -6.55
CA GLN A 66 2.59 -14.27 -8.01
C GLN A 66 1.99 -12.93 -8.44
N GLU A 67 1.03 -12.39 -7.67
CA GLU A 67 0.49 -11.06 -7.94
C GLU A 67 1.57 -9.97 -7.83
N ALA A 68 2.36 -9.95 -6.75
CA ALA A 68 3.48 -9.01 -6.61
C ALA A 68 4.44 -9.04 -7.81
N GLU A 69 4.76 -10.23 -8.30
CA GLU A 69 5.64 -10.41 -9.46
C GLU A 69 4.98 -9.91 -10.76
N PHE A 70 3.84 -10.48 -11.15
CA PHE A 70 3.26 -10.28 -12.47
C PHE A 70 2.46 -8.98 -12.62
N LYS A 71 1.96 -8.39 -11.53
CA LYS A 71 1.20 -7.13 -11.55
C LYS A 71 2.06 -5.91 -11.28
N PHE A 72 3.19 -6.06 -10.60
CA PHE A 72 4.00 -4.93 -10.16
C PHE A 72 5.45 -5.01 -10.65
N VAL A 73 6.19 -6.06 -10.33
CA VAL A 73 7.61 -6.17 -10.68
C VAL A 73 7.86 -6.23 -12.19
N GLU A 74 7.21 -7.15 -12.89
CA GLU A 74 7.41 -7.29 -14.34
C GLU A 74 6.93 -6.05 -15.11
N PRO A 75 5.72 -5.51 -14.87
CA PRO A 75 5.22 -4.39 -15.67
C PRO A 75 5.99 -3.08 -15.47
N THR A 76 6.61 -2.90 -14.30
CA THR A 76 7.50 -1.74 -14.03
C THR A 76 8.92 -1.92 -14.55
N GLN A 77 9.24 -3.09 -15.13
CA GLN A 77 10.52 -3.41 -15.75
C GLN A 77 11.71 -3.31 -14.80
N LEU A 78 11.50 -3.56 -13.50
CA LEU A 78 12.53 -3.38 -12.46
C LEU A 78 13.84 -4.11 -12.77
N ARG A 79 13.76 -5.37 -13.23
CA ARG A 79 14.96 -6.14 -13.61
C ARG A 79 15.75 -5.50 -14.76
N GLN A 80 15.05 -4.91 -15.73
CA GLN A 80 15.72 -4.22 -16.84
C GLN A 80 16.38 -2.94 -16.34
N LYS A 81 15.67 -2.14 -15.54
CA LYS A 81 16.22 -0.90 -14.96
C LYS A 81 17.44 -1.18 -14.08
N ALA A 82 17.37 -2.21 -13.23
CA ALA A 82 18.46 -2.62 -12.35
C ALA A 82 19.74 -3.04 -13.10
N ARG A 83 19.63 -3.59 -14.31
CA ARG A 83 20.79 -3.91 -15.17
C ARG A 83 21.45 -2.68 -15.79
N GLN A 84 20.71 -1.57 -15.89
CA GLN A 84 21.14 -0.36 -16.61
C GLN A 84 21.50 0.78 -15.66
N GLN A 85 20.99 0.75 -14.44
CA GLN A 85 21.11 1.82 -13.45
C GLN A 85 21.82 1.32 -12.20
N LYS A 86 22.57 2.21 -11.54
CA LYS A 86 23.27 1.89 -10.28
C LYS A 86 22.37 2.02 -9.06
N SER A 87 21.31 2.81 -9.17
CA SER A 87 20.37 3.07 -8.09
C SER A 87 18.94 3.07 -8.62
N LEU A 88 17.99 2.62 -7.80
CA LEU A 88 16.57 2.64 -8.11
C LEU A 88 15.75 3.20 -6.96
N ARG A 89 14.69 3.92 -7.28
CA ARG A 89 13.70 4.43 -6.32
C ARG A 89 12.34 3.76 -6.51
N LEU A 90 11.76 3.28 -5.42
CA LEU A 90 10.45 2.62 -5.39
C LEU A 90 9.49 3.40 -4.49
N LEU A 91 8.28 3.66 -5.00
CA LEU A 91 7.13 4.09 -4.20
C LEU A 91 6.14 2.94 -4.10
N ASP A 92 5.85 2.48 -2.89
CA ASP A 92 4.87 1.43 -2.59
C ASP A 92 3.65 2.03 -1.89
N VAL A 93 2.56 2.24 -2.63
CA VAL A 93 1.32 2.84 -2.10
C VAL A 93 0.42 1.74 -1.56
N CYS A 94 0.15 1.79 -0.25
CA CYS A 94 -0.47 0.73 0.54
C CYS A 94 0.46 -0.48 0.71
N TYR A 95 1.51 -0.28 1.50
CA TYR A 95 2.55 -1.27 1.77
C TYR A 95 2.00 -2.64 2.22
N GLY A 96 0.96 -2.63 3.06
CA GLY A 96 0.27 -3.82 3.54
C GLY A 96 1.22 -4.82 4.20
N LEU A 97 1.29 -6.03 3.65
CA LEU A 97 2.14 -7.10 4.15
C LEU A 97 3.62 -6.93 3.76
N GLY A 98 3.94 -6.01 2.85
CA GLY A 98 5.28 -5.80 2.31
C GLY A 98 5.68 -6.74 1.17
N TYR A 99 4.74 -7.49 0.58
CA TYR A 99 5.04 -8.44 -0.51
C TYR A 99 5.52 -7.76 -1.78
N ASN A 100 4.91 -6.64 -2.16
CA ASN A 100 5.32 -5.90 -3.36
C ASN A 100 6.74 -5.36 -3.19
N THR A 101 7.04 -4.71 -2.06
CA THR A 101 8.41 -4.30 -1.72
C THR A 101 9.39 -5.47 -1.69
N ALA A 102 9.05 -6.61 -1.06
CA ALA A 102 9.91 -7.79 -1.02
C ALA A 102 10.21 -8.33 -2.43
N ALA A 103 9.18 -8.46 -3.27
CA ALA A 103 9.32 -8.90 -4.65
C ALA A 103 10.20 -7.96 -5.48
N ALA A 104 10.04 -6.65 -5.33
CA ALA A 104 10.88 -5.66 -6.00
C ALA A 104 12.35 -5.77 -5.59
N LEU A 105 12.63 -5.82 -4.29
CA LEU A 105 14.00 -5.93 -3.77
C LEU A 105 14.67 -7.23 -4.24
N THR A 106 13.97 -8.36 -4.16
CA THR A 106 14.45 -9.64 -4.69
C THR A 106 14.75 -9.53 -6.18
N ALA A 107 13.81 -9.01 -6.98
CA ALA A 107 13.98 -8.91 -8.42
C ALA A 107 15.15 -8.01 -8.83
N ILE A 108 15.35 -6.89 -8.14
CA ILE A 108 16.45 -5.95 -8.40
C ILE A 108 17.79 -6.61 -8.09
N TRP A 109 17.95 -7.16 -6.89
CA TRP A 109 19.25 -7.69 -6.46
C TRP A 109 19.60 -9.04 -7.06
N ASP A 110 18.63 -9.81 -7.53
CA ASP A 110 18.88 -11.04 -8.30
C ASP A 110 19.63 -10.76 -9.61
N VAL A 111 19.37 -9.61 -10.24
CA VAL A 111 20.03 -9.23 -11.50
C VAL A 111 21.17 -8.22 -11.33
N ASN A 112 21.17 -7.46 -10.24
CA ASN A 112 22.24 -6.53 -9.88
C ASN A 112 22.39 -6.43 -8.36
N PRO A 113 23.19 -7.30 -7.71
CA PRO A 113 23.41 -7.30 -6.26
C PRO A 113 24.02 -6.01 -5.69
N ASN A 114 24.56 -5.15 -6.56
CA ASN A 114 25.20 -3.89 -6.18
C ASN A 114 24.31 -2.66 -6.44
N CYS A 115 23.05 -2.85 -6.84
CA CYS A 115 22.11 -1.75 -7.02
C CYS A 115 21.76 -1.14 -5.65
N ASP A 116 21.92 0.17 -5.52
CA ASP A 116 21.42 0.91 -4.36
C ASP A 116 19.91 1.11 -4.52
N VAL A 117 19.12 0.88 -3.47
CA VAL A 117 17.65 1.00 -3.55
C VAL A 117 17.14 1.95 -2.47
N GLU A 118 16.30 2.89 -2.87
CA GLU A 118 15.51 3.72 -1.96
C GLU A 118 14.03 3.35 -2.07
N VAL A 119 13.42 2.93 -0.96
CA VAL A 119 12.00 2.55 -0.90
C VAL A 119 11.24 3.53 -0.01
N VAL A 120 10.10 4.02 -0.50
CA VAL A 120 9.13 4.75 0.30
C VAL A 120 7.80 4.01 0.24
N GLY A 121 7.38 3.43 1.36
CA GLY A 121 6.05 2.88 1.53
C GLY A 121 5.09 3.90 2.12
N LEU A 122 3.85 3.96 1.64
CA LEU A 122 2.74 4.65 2.31
C LEU A 122 1.86 3.60 2.97
N GLU A 123 1.64 3.73 4.28
CA GLU A 123 0.84 2.76 5.03
C GLU A 123 -0.03 3.47 6.07
N LEU A 124 -1.30 3.08 6.16
CA LEU A 124 -2.20 3.64 7.14
C LEU A 124 -2.06 2.91 8.49
N ASP A 125 -1.99 1.58 8.44
CA ASP A 125 -2.04 0.73 9.62
C ASP A 125 -0.71 -0.03 9.81
N PRO A 126 0.15 0.40 10.76
CA PRO A 126 1.41 -0.28 11.02
C PRO A 126 1.23 -1.69 11.59
N THR A 127 0.05 -2.06 12.05
CA THR A 127 -0.19 -3.40 12.59
C THR A 127 -0.20 -4.47 11.49
N VAL A 128 -0.53 -4.12 10.24
CA VAL A 128 -0.55 -5.05 9.10
C VAL A 128 0.84 -5.62 8.79
N PRO A 129 1.89 -4.81 8.55
CA PRO A 129 3.23 -5.35 8.31
C PRO A 129 3.80 -6.06 9.54
N GLN A 130 3.48 -5.59 10.76
CA GLN A 130 3.87 -6.27 12.00
C GLN A 130 3.23 -7.66 12.12
N ALA A 131 1.97 -7.80 11.74
CA ALA A 131 1.26 -9.07 11.68
C ALA A 131 1.91 -10.03 10.68
N ALA A 132 2.29 -9.54 9.51
CA ALA A 132 2.95 -10.35 8.49
C ALA A 132 4.26 -10.96 9.01
N ILE A 133 5.03 -10.19 9.80
CA ILE A 133 6.22 -10.68 10.49
C ILE A 133 5.86 -11.69 11.59
N ALA A 134 4.92 -11.37 12.46
CA ALA A 134 4.51 -12.24 13.56
C ALA A 134 4.00 -13.61 13.07
N HIS A 135 3.34 -13.64 11.92
CA HIS A 135 2.85 -14.86 11.28
C HIS A 135 3.86 -15.53 10.34
N ASN A 136 5.10 -15.04 10.25
CA ASN A 136 6.15 -15.59 9.38
C ASN A 136 5.81 -15.57 7.88
N LEU A 137 4.93 -14.67 7.45
CA LEU A 137 4.44 -14.61 6.06
C LEU A 137 5.53 -14.20 5.06
N LEU A 138 6.61 -13.59 5.56
CA LEU A 138 7.73 -13.11 4.76
C LEU A 138 8.92 -14.09 4.70
N ASN A 139 8.86 -15.25 5.34
CA ASN A 139 10.01 -16.17 5.46
C ASN A 139 10.56 -16.66 4.11
N ASP A 140 9.70 -16.80 3.10
CA ASP A 140 10.08 -17.22 1.75
C ASP A 140 10.87 -16.16 0.96
N TRP A 141 11.02 -14.95 1.52
CA TRP A 141 11.80 -13.85 0.94
C TRP A 141 13.21 -13.74 1.53
N SER A 142 13.72 -14.79 2.18
CA SER A 142 15.11 -14.86 2.62
C SER A 142 16.08 -14.55 1.46
N PRO A 143 17.12 -13.72 1.66
CA PRO A 143 17.62 -13.23 2.95
C PRO A 143 17.04 -11.88 3.42
N LEU A 144 15.94 -11.38 2.86
CA LEU A 144 15.39 -10.04 3.15
C LEU A 144 14.61 -9.93 4.46
N VAL A 145 14.33 -11.04 5.11
CA VAL A 145 13.48 -11.09 6.31
C VAL A 145 13.94 -10.12 7.42
N PRO A 146 15.25 -10.00 7.76
CA PRO A 146 15.70 -9.05 8.77
C PRO A 146 15.42 -7.59 8.40
N GLN A 147 15.67 -7.22 7.14
CA GLN A 147 15.40 -5.88 6.62
C GLN A 147 13.91 -5.55 6.66
N LEU A 148 13.07 -6.47 6.20
CA LEU A 148 11.61 -6.29 6.21
C LEU A 148 11.05 -6.25 7.63
N THR A 149 11.62 -7.04 8.56
CA THR A 149 11.27 -7.03 9.98
C THR A 149 11.59 -5.68 10.62
N GLN A 150 12.78 -5.15 10.36
CA GLN A 150 13.16 -3.83 10.84
C GLN A 150 12.24 -2.76 10.25
N LEU A 151 12.01 -2.76 8.94
CA LEU A 151 11.12 -1.79 8.29
C LEU A 151 9.69 -1.84 8.87
N ALA A 152 9.14 -3.03 9.14
CA ALA A 152 7.80 -3.20 9.73
C ALA A 152 7.71 -2.71 11.19
N THR A 153 8.80 -2.72 11.95
CA THR A 153 8.81 -2.42 13.39
C THR A 153 9.30 -1.01 13.72
N THR A 154 10.33 -0.53 13.02
CA THR A 154 10.92 0.80 13.23
C THR A 154 10.48 1.81 12.17
N HIS A 155 9.76 1.37 11.13
CA HIS A 155 9.30 2.17 9.99
C HIS A 155 10.43 2.81 9.16
N GLN A 156 11.68 2.50 9.46
CA GLN A 156 12.86 3.02 8.78
C GLN A 156 14.00 2.01 8.83
N LEU A 157 14.73 1.91 7.73
CA LEU A 157 15.89 1.04 7.56
C LEU A 157 16.95 1.78 6.75
N THR A 158 18.20 1.64 7.14
CA THR A 158 19.34 2.04 6.34
C THR A 158 20.42 0.98 6.44
N THR A 159 20.86 0.47 5.31
CA THR A 159 21.99 -0.45 5.14
C THR A 159 22.91 0.10 4.04
N ASP A 160 23.98 -0.63 3.72
CA ASP A 160 24.91 -0.26 2.65
C ASP A 160 24.22 -0.10 1.28
N ARG A 161 23.12 -0.84 1.04
CA ARG A 161 22.44 -0.91 -0.27
C ARG A 161 20.95 -0.55 -0.24
N LEU A 162 20.38 -0.31 0.94
CA LEU A 162 18.95 -0.06 1.09
C LEU A 162 18.69 1.10 2.04
N GLN A 163 17.99 2.11 1.54
CA GLN A 163 17.29 3.08 2.37
C GLN A 163 15.79 2.82 2.24
N ALA A 164 15.09 2.51 3.31
CA ALA A 164 13.65 2.28 3.27
C ALA A 164 12.94 3.04 4.39
N LYS A 165 11.77 3.60 4.08
CA LYS A 165 10.89 4.25 5.07
C LYS A 165 9.43 3.92 4.81
N LEU A 166 8.66 3.70 5.88
CA LEU A 166 7.21 3.69 5.87
C LEU A 166 6.71 5.04 6.40
N LEU A 167 5.98 5.77 5.56
CA LEU A 167 5.28 6.98 5.96
C LEU A 167 3.89 6.58 6.48
N LEU A 168 3.76 6.54 7.80
CA LEU A 168 2.53 6.14 8.46
C LEU A 168 1.47 7.25 8.44
N GLY A 169 0.22 6.88 8.18
CA GLY A 169 -0.94 7.76 8.20
C GLY A 169 -1.70 7.78 6.88
N ASP A 170 -2.62 8.73 6.73
CA ASP A 170 -3.40 8.87 5.49
C ASP A 170 -2.47 9.16 4.31
N ALA A 171 -2.45 8.25 3.33
CA ALA A 171 -1.63 8.37 2.13
C ALA A 171 -1.91 9.68 1.37
N ARG A 172 -3.11 10.25 1.47
CA ARG A 172 -3.46 11.56 0.89
C ARG A 172 -2.62 12.72 1.46
N GLN A 173 -2.20 12.62 2.71
CA GLN A 173 -1.30 13.57 3.36
C GLN A 173 0.16 13.21 3.11
N SER A 174 0.53 11.94 3.32
CA SER A 174 1.91 11.46 3.18
C SER A 174 2.46 11.67 1.77
N ILE A 175 1.64 11.52 0.72
CA ILE A 175 2.07 11.76 -0.66
C ILE A 175 2.40 13.23 -0.93
N GLN A 176 1.73 14.18 -0.27
CA GLN A 176 2.02 15.61 -0.42
C GLN A 176 3.39 15.94 0.17
N THR A 177 3.67 15.42 1.37
CA THR A 177 4.98 15.56 2.01
C THR A 177 6.09 14.92 1.17
N LEU A 178 5.84 13.73 0.62
CA LEU A 178 6.79 13.04 -0.24
C LEU A 178 7.06 13.86 -1.53
N GLN A 179 6.01 14.36 -2.16
CA GLN A 179 6.15 15.21 -3.36
C GLN A 179 6.95 16.48 -3.06
N ALA A 180 6.68 17.14 -1.93
CA ALA A 180 7.41 18.33 -1.50
C ALA A 180 8.90 18.07 -1.24
N SER A 181 9.28 16.85 -0.86
CA SER A 181 10.68 16.46 -0.69
C SER A 181 11.47 16.31 -2.01
N GLY A 182 10.80 16.33 -3.16
CA GLY A 182 11.42 16.14 -4.47
C GLY A 182 11.73 14.68 -4.80
N PHE A 183 11.12 13.73 -4.09
CA PHE A 183 11.26 12.30 -4.38
C PHE A 183 10.75 11.97 -5.79
N GLN A 184 11.50 11.13 -6.51
CA GLN A 184 11.18 10.72 -7.88
C GLN A 184 11.41 9.22 -8.05
N ALA A 185 10.33 8.46 -8.18
CA ALA A 185 10.34 7.00 -8.25
C ALA A 185 10.58 6.49 -9.67
N ASP A 186 11.45 5.49 -9.80
CA ASP A 186 11.62 4.71 -11.03
C ASP A 186 10.50 3.69 -11.21
N ALA A 187 9.93 3.20 -10.11
CA ALA A 187 8.76 2.35 -10.09
C ALA A 187 7.75 2.82 -9.05
N VAL A 188 6.48 2.83 -9.40
CA VAL A 188 5.38 3.09 -8.47
C VAL A 188 4.46 1.87 -8.45
N PHE A 189 4.26 1.29 -7.28
CA PHE A 189 3.26 0.26 -7.04
C PHE A 189 2.03 0.93 -6.41
N LEU A 190 0.92 0.90 -7.13
CA LEU A 190 -0.36 1.44 -6.67
C LEU A 190 -1.29 0.27 -6.34
N ASP A 191 -1.33 -0.10 -5.05
CA ASP A 191 -2.03 -1.29 -4.56
C ASP A 191 -3.03 -1.05 -3.39
N PRO A 192 -3.89 -0.02 -3.44
CA PRO A 192 -4.94 0.11 -2.43
C PRO A 192 -6.08 -0.89 -2.69
N PHE A 193 -6.96 -1.06 -1.70
CA PHE A 193 -8.23 -1.78 -1.89
C PHE A 193 -9.06 -1.23 -3.05
N SER A 194 -10.01 -2.01 -3.56
CA SER A 194 -10.65 -1.74 -4.85
C SER A 194 -11.34 -0.36 -4.90
N PRO A 195 -11.50 0.25 -6.09
CA PRO A 195 -12.00 1.63 -6.19
C PRO A 195 -13.36 1.94 -5.53
N PRO A 196 -14.36 1.05 -5.55
CA PRO A 196 -15.60 1.28 -4.81
C PRO A 196 -15.43 1.28 -3.28
N THR A 197 -14.41 0.57 -2.79
CA THR A 197 -14.17 0.30 -1.37
C THR A 197 -13.23 1.32 -0.73
N CYS A 198 -12.17 1.72 -1.44
CA CYS A 198 -11.21 2.74 -1.00
C CYS A 198 -11.06 3.86 -2.04
N PRO A 199 -12.15 4.56 -2.43
CA PRO A 199 -12.13 5.54 -3.53
C PRO A 199 -11.15 6.70 -3.32
N GLN A 200 -10.78 7.02 -2.07
CA GLN A 200 -9.84 8.06 -1.69
C GLN A 200 -8.52 7.98 -2.48
N LEU A 201 -8.01 6.76 -2.67
CA LEU A 201 -6.71 6.50 -3.30
C LEU A 201 -6.79 6.27 -4.81
N TRP A 202 -7.97 6.46 -5.40
CA TRP A 202 -8.22 6.35 -6.85
C TRP A 202 -8.74 7.66 -7.47
N THR A 203 -8.67 8.75 -6.72
CA THR A 203 -9.13 10.06 -7.18
C THR A 203 -8.11 10.70 -8.13
N VAL A 204 -8.60 11.57 -9.03
CA VAL A 204 -7.72 12.35 -9.93
C VAL A 204 -6.68 13.13 -9.12
N GLU A 205 -7.11 13.73 -8.00
CA GLU A 205 -6.28 14.56 -7.15
C GLU A 205 -5.15 13.75 -6.50
N PHE A 206 -5.46 12.60 -5.90
CA PHE A 206 -4.46 11.73 -5.28
C PHE A 206 -3.49 11.19 -6.33
N LEU A 207 -4.00 10.65 -7.45
CA LEU A 207 -3.18 10.11 -8.53
C LEU A 207 -2.32 11.19 -9.21
N GLY A 208 -2.76 12.46 -9.20
CA GLY A 208 -1.95 13.59 -9.61
C GLY A 208 -0.72 13.80 -8.72
N TYR A 209 -0.84 13.63 -7.40
CA TYR A 209 0.32 13.66 -6.51
C TYR A 209 1.24 12.46 -6.72
N VAL A 210 0.67 11.26 -6.89
CA VAL A 210 1.45 10.06 -7.20
C VAL A 210 2.25 10.24 -8.51
N ALA A 211 1.63 10.76 -9.56
CA ALA A 211 2.29 11.04 -10.83
C ALA A 211 3.46 12.02 -10.69
N ARG A 212 3.33 13.06 -9.83
CA ARG A 212 4.41 14.04 -9.57
C ARG A 212 5.58 13.48 -8.77
N CYS A 213 5.39 12.38 -8.06
CA CYS A 213 6.45 11.62 -7.38
C CYS A 213 7.11 10.59 -8.31
N MET A 214 6.72 10.49 -9.57
CA MET A 214 7.26 9.52 -10.53
C MET A 214 8.27 10.19 -11.46
N HIS A 215 9.45 9.58 -11.57
CA HIS A 215 10.46 10.00 -12.52
C HIS A 215 9.91 10.00 -13.96
N SER A 216 10.49 10.81 -14.85
CA SER A 216 10.02 10.91 -16.26
C SER A 216 10.11 9.58 -17.02
N SER A 217 11.08 8.72 -16.68
CA SER A 217 11.21 7.34 -17.16
C SER A 217 10.63 6.29 -16.20
N GLY A 218 9.90 6.75 -15.18
CA GLY A 218 9.24 5.91 -14.20
C GLY A 218 8.03 5.20 -14.80
N ILE A 219 7.70 4.04 -14.23
CA ILE A 219 6.49 3.29 -14.59
C ILE A 219 5.69 3.04 -13.32
N LEU A 220 4.41 3.41 -13.35
CA LEU A 220 3.42 3.02 -12.36
C LEU A 220 2.76 1.72 -12.81
N ALA A 221 2.53 0.80 -11.88
CA ALA A 221 1.74 -0.40 -12.11
C ALA A 221 0.66 -0.57 -11.02
N THR A 222 -0.50 -1.09 -11.43
CA THR A 222 -1.60 -1.46 -10.53
C THR A 222 -2.34 -2.69 -11.06
N TYR A 223 -2.87 -3.50 -10.15
CA TYR A 223 -3.75 -4.63 -10.51
C TYR A 223 -5.06 -4.16 -11.16
N SER A 224 -5.50 -2.93 -10.89
CA SER A 224 -6.80 -2.43 -11.30
C SER A 224 -6.86 -2.13 -12.81
N CYS A 225 -7.87 -2.68 -13.48
CA CYS A 225 -8.23 -2.35 -14.86
C CYS A 225 -9.50 -1.49 -14.95
N ALA A 226 -9.93 -0.87 -13.85
CA ALA A 226 -11.14 -0.06 -13.82
C ALA A 226 -11.02 1.15 -14.78
N ALA A 227 -12.06 1.39 -15.58
CA ALA A 227 -12.09 2.50 -16.52
C ALA A 227 -11.92 3.86 -15.82
N SER A 228 -12.50 4.03 -14.61
CA SER A 228 -12.36 5.24 -13.80
C SER A 228 -10.93 5.50 -13.35
N VAL A 229 -10.16 4.44 -13.02
CA VAL A 229 -8.75 4.55 -12.62
C VAL A 229 -7.90 4.93 -13.83
N ARG A 230 -8.10 4.25 -14.95
CA ARG A 230 -7.40 4.56 -16.21
C ARG A 230 -7.66 6.00 -16.67
N ALA A 231 -8.91 6.46 -16.60
CA ALA A 231 -9.27 7.84 -16.92
C ALA A 231 -8.67 8.84 -15.91
N ALA A 232 -8.61 8.50 -14.63
CA ALA A 232 -7.96 9.35 -13.62
C ALA A 232 -6.45 9.47 -13.86
N LEU A 233 -5.77 8.39 -14.21
CA LEU A 233 -4.35 8.39 -14.61
C LEU A 233 -4.12 9.26 -15.87
N GLN A 234 -4.99 9.14 -16.87
CA GLN A 234 -4.94 10.01 -18.06
C GLN A 234 -5.17 11.48 -17.71
N THR A 235 -6.11 11.77 -16.82
CA THR A 235 -6.39 13.13 -16.35
C THR A 235 -5.22 13.70 -15.54
N ALA A 236 -4.49 12.84 -14.81
CA ALA A 236 -3.25 13.18 -14.14
C ALA A 236 -2.06 13.40 -15.09
N GLY A 237 -2.26 13.27 -16.41
CA GLY A 237 -1.25 13.52 -17.45
C GLY A 237 -0.42 12.30 -17.83
N LEU A 238 -0.72 11.12 -17.28
CA LEU A 238 -0.01 9.89 -17.61
C LEU A 238 -0.59 9.22 -18.85
N LYS A 239 0.30 8.61 -19.62
CA LYS A 239 -0.06 7.64 -20.65
C LYS A 239 -0.33 6.30 -20.00
N ILE A 240 -1.28 5.54 -20.52
CA ILE A 240 -1.71 4.27 -19.94
C ILE A 240 -1.53 3.11 -20.92
N GLY A 241 -1.20 1.94 -20.37
CA GLY A 241 -1.15 0.67 -21.06
C GLY A 241 -1.83 -0.43 -20.26
N SER A 242 -2.08 -1.56 -20.90
CA SER A 242 -2.66 -2.75 -20.28
C SER A 242 -1.55 -3.73 -19.94
N THR A 243 -1.66 -4.45 -18.82
CA THR A 243 -0.75 -5.57 -18.57
C THR A 243 -1.38 -6.86 -19.05
N SER A 244 -0.56 -7.83 -19.45
CA SER A 244 -1.07 -9.13 -19.89
C SER A 244 -1.91 -9.78 -18.78
N PRO A 245 -3.05 -10.40 -19.11
CA PRO A 245 -3.79 -11.21 -18.15
C PRO A 245 -2.92 -12.38 -17.69
N VAL A 246 -2.89 -12.63 -16.39
CA VAL A 246 -2.13 -13.75 -15.80
C VAL A 246 -3.11 -14.91 -15.62
N GLY A 247 -3.05 -15.91 -16.50
CA GLY A 247 -4.02 -17.01 -16.51
C GLY A 247 -5.44 -16.52 -16.84
N ARG A 248 -6.44 -16.86 -16.01
CA ARG A 248 -7.84 -16.40 -16.19
C ARG A 248 -8.11 -15.00 -15.60
N ARG A 249 -7.08 -14.29 -15.15
CA ARG A 249 -7.22 -13.02 -14.42
C ARG A 249 -7.39 -11.85 -15.38
N SER A 250 -8.10 -10.83 -14.94
CA SER A 250 -8.17 -9.56 -15.67
C SER A 250 -6.77 -8.96 -15.88
N PRO A 251 -6.56 -8.18 -16.95
CA PRO A 251 -5.36 -7.37 -17.10
C PRO A 251 -5.24 -6.36 -15.94
N GLY A 252 -4.06 -5.79 -15.75
CA GLY A 252 -3.85 -4.62 -14.88
C GLY A 252 -3.72 -3.33 -15.69
N THR A 253 -3.13 -2.31 -15.09
CA THR A 253 -2.80 -1.05 -15.76
C THR A 253 -1.35 -0.69 -15.46
N VAL A 254 -0.63 -0.25 -16.51
CA VAL A 254 0.64 0.48 -16.37
C VAL A 254 0.47 1.91 -16.83
N ALA A 255 1.25 2.82 -16.26
CA ALA A 255 1.23 4.22 -16.66
C ALA A 255 2.62 4.87 -16.59
N SER A 256 2.89 5.83 -17.49
CA SER A 256 4.15 6.59 -17.52
C SER A 256 3.95 7.99 -18.09
N TRP A 257 4.89 8.91 -17.81
CA TRP A 257 4.87 10.26 -18.40
C TRP A 257 5.10 10.25 -19.92
N ASN A 258 6.02 9.40 -20.36
CA ASN A 258 6.44 9.31 -21.74
C ASN A 258 5.79 8.14 -22.48
N ASP A 259 5.86 8.14 -23.81
CA ASP A 259 5.66 6.94 -24.62
C ASP A 259 6.85 5.98 -24.44
N LEU A 260 7.05 5.51 -23.21
CA LEU A 260 7.62 4.19 -23.04
C LEU A 260 6.72 3.24 -23.82
N ALA A 261 7.27 2.21 -24.46
CA ALA A 261 6.51 1.24 -25.24
C ALA A 261 5.57 0.41 -24.33
N LEU A 262 4.62 1.07 -23.68
CA LEU A 262 3.61 0.50 -22.81
C LEU A 262 2.75 -0.40 -23.68
N PRO A 263 2.36 -1.60 -23.18
CA PRO A 263 1.52 -2.47 -23.98
C PRO A 263 0.17 -1.78 -24.21
N PRO A 264 -0.32 -1.77 -25.47
CA PRO A 264 -1.50 -1.00 -25.81
C PRO A 264 -2.75 -1.56 -25.14
N LEU A 265 -3.72 -0.69 -24.91
CA LEU A 265 -5.08 -1.12 -24.56
C LEU A 265 -5.70 -1.87 -25.74
N SER A 266 -6.37 -2.99 -25.45
CA SER A 266 -7.23 -3.67 -26.41
C SER A 266 -8.35 -2.74 -26.92
N GLN A 267 -8.97 -3.10 -28.04
CA GLN A 267 -10.14 -2.35 -28.53
C GLN A 267 -11.24 -2.27 -27.47
N GLU A 268 -11.49 -3.36 -26.75
CA GLU A 268 -12.54 -3.42 -25.74
C GLU A 268 -12.29 -2.48 -24.58
N GLU A 269 -11.04 -2.40 -24.13
CA GLU A 269 -10.63 -1.49 -23.07
C GLU A 269 -10.74 -0.02 -23.50
N ARG A 270 -10.37 0.28 -24.74
CA ARG A 270 -10.53 1.63 -25.33
C ARG A 270 -12.01 2.01 -25.43
N GLU A 271 -12.87 1.09 -25.86
CA GLU A 271 -14.31 1.33 -25.91
C GLU A 271 -14.91 1.49 -24.51
N HIS A 272 -14.48 0.70 -23.53
CA HIS A 272 -14.95 0.81 -22.15
C HIS A 272 -14.60 2.19 -21.54
N LEU A 273 -13.45 2.76 -21.92
CA LEU A 273 -13.06 4.14 -21.56
C LEU A 273 -13.96 5.23 -22.16
N GLN A 274 -14.79 4.91 -23.16
CA GLN A 274 -15.78 5.84 -23.73
C GLN A 274 -17.15 5.74 -23.06
N THR A 275 -17.26 4.97 -21.97
CA THR A 275 -18.52 4.77 -21.23
C THR A 275 -18.54 5.55 -19.93
N ARG A 276 -19.70 5.62 -19.28
CA ARG A 276 -19.86 6.19 -17.93
C ARG A 276 -18.95 5.55 -16.88
N ALA A 277 -18.45 4.32 -17.11
CA ALA A 277 -17.50 3.70 -16.19
C ALA A 277 -16.18 4.47 -16.08
N ALA A 278 -15.82 5.22 -17.11
CA ALA A 278 -14.60 6.02 -17.17
C ALA A 278 -14.67 7.33 -16.37
N ILE A 279 -15.84 7.71 -15.87
CA ILE A 279 -15.96 8.88 -15.00
C ILE A 279 -15.13 8.63 -13.74
N PRO A 280 -14.10 9.47 -13.46
CA PRO A 280 -13.16 9.21 -12.38
C PRO A 280 -13.76 9.55 -11.01
N TYR A 281 -13.12 9.06 -9.95
CA TYR A 281 -13.40 9.54 -8.60
C TYR A 281 -12.71 10.89 -8.38
N ARG A 282 -13.30 11.75 -7.56
CA ARG A 282 -12.81 13.11 -7.28
C ARG A 282 -12.81 13.39 -5.78
N ASP A 283 -11.70 13.89 -5.27
CA ASP A 283 -11.52 14.34 -3.88
C ASP A 283 -10.74 15.68 -3.91
N PRO A 284 -11.41 16.79 -4.24
CA PRO A 284 -10.75 18.06 -4.55
C PRO A 284 -9.84 18.61 -3.43
N GLN A 285 -10.17 18.29 -2.18
CA GLN A 285 -9.44 18.76 -0.99
C GLN A 285 -8.66 17.64 -0.30
N LEU A 286 -8.67 16.42 -0.85
CA LEU A 286 -7.98 15.26 -0.29
C LEU A 286 -8.37 14.93 1.15
N CYS A 287 -9.63 15.19 1.50
CA CYS A 287 -10.16 15.01 2.85
C CYS A 287 -11.60 14.48 2.89
N ASP A 288 -12.23 14.24 1.74
CA ASP A 288 -13.60 13.75 1.69
C ASP A 288 -13.70 12.29 2.20
N SER A 289 -14.86 11.91 2.72
CA SER A 289 -15.15 10.52 3.07
C SER A 289 -15.37 9.67 1.82
N ALA A 290 -15.17 8.34 1.94
CA ALA A 290 -15.44 7.41 0.84
C ALA A 290 -16.86 7.54 0.29
N GLU A 291 -17.85 7.72 1.18
CA GLU A 291 -19.25 7.91 0.82
C GLU A 291 -19.45 9.14 -0.07
N ILE A 292 -18.90 10.29 0.32
CA ILE A 292 -19.02 11.54 -0.44
C ILE A 292 -18.37 11.40 -1.82
N ILE A 293 -17.19 10.79 -1.89
CA ILE A 293 -16.47 10.57 -3.15
C ILE A 293 -17.27 9.66 -4.08
N CYS A 294 -17.83 8.56 -3.55
CA CYS A 294 -18.69 7.64 -4.31
C CYS A 294 -19.99 8.30 -4.78
N GLN A 295 -20.68 9.04 -3.91
CA GLN A 295 -21.93 9.75 -4.26
C GLN A 295 -21.68 10.78 -5.36
N ARG A 296 -20.61 11.56 -5.26
CA ARG A 296 -20.22 12.53 -6.30
C ARG A 296 -20.03 11.86 -7.65
N ARG A 297 -19.30 10.75 -7.70
CA ARG A 297 -19.10 9.98 -8.93
C ARG A 297 -20.43 9.43 -9.48
N ILE A 298 -21.30 8.89 -8.63
CA ILE A 298 -22.61 8.37 -9.05
C ILE A 298 -23.45 9.49 -9.67
N GLN A 299 -23.48 10.67 -9.05
CA GLN A 299 -24.21 11.83 -9.58
C GLN A 299 -23.69 12.24 -10.97
N GLU A 300 -22.38 12.31 -11.15
CA GLU A 300 -21.76 12.62 -12.44
C GLU A 300 -22.05 11.54 -13.50
N GLN A 301 -22.05 10.26 -13.11
CA GLN A 301 -22.44 9.16 -14.00
C GLN A 301 -23.90 9.23 -14.45
N GLN A 302 -24.80 9.69 -13.58
CA GLN A 302 -26.23 9.79 -13.90
C GLN A 302 -26.51 10.93 -14.89
N THR A 303 -25.81 12.06 -14.77
CA THR A 303 -26.00 13.23 -15.63
C THR A 303 -25.17 13.18 -16.92
N SER A 304 -24.21 12.26 -17.01
CA SER A 304 -23.33 12.15 -18.18
C SER A 304 -24.04 11.69 -19.46
N PRO A 305 -23.73 12.31 -20.62
CA PRO A 305 -24.24 11.86 -21.91
C PRO A 305 -23.56 10.58 -22.43
N LEU A 306 -22.51 10.09 -21.77
CA LEU A 306 -21.77 8.90 -22.19
C LEU A 306 -22.64 7.64 -22.14
N GLU A 307 -22.28 6.65 -22.96
CA GLU A 307 -22.95 5.34 -22.99
C GLU A 307 -22.82 4.63 -21.63
N PRO A 308 -23.92 4.06 -21.07
CA PRO A 308 -23.82 3.18 -19.90
C PRO A 308 -23.11 1.86 -20.23
N THR A 309 -22.35 1.32 -19.27
CA THR A 309 -21.62 0.06 -19.43
C THR A 309 -22.52 -1.12 -19.80
N SER A 310 -23.78 -1.15 -19.34
CA SER A 310 -24.75 -2.19 -19.69
C SER A 310 -25.10 -2.20 -21.18
N ARG A 311 -25.24 -1.02 -21.79
CA ARG A 311 -25.52 -0.86 -23.23
C ARG A 311 -24.30 -1.27 -24.06
N TRP A 312 -23.10 -0.85 -23.65
CA TRP A 312 -21.84 -1.27 -24.26
C TRP A 312 -21.69 -2.80 -24.24
N ARG A 313 -21.92 -3.46 -23.09
CA ARG A 313 -21.86 -4.93 -22.96
C ARG A 313 -22.84 -5.63 -23.92
N LYS A 314 -24.07 -5.11 -24.04
CA LYS A 314 -25.09 -5.66 -24.95
C LYS A 314 -24.72 -5.51 -26.43
N ARG A 315 -24.07 -4.40 -26.80
CA ARG A 315 -23.54 -4.21 -28.17
C ARG A 315 -22.42 -5.20 -28.46
N ARG A 316 -21.52 -5.42 -27.50
CA ARG A 316 -20.44 -6.40 -27.62
C ARG A 316 -20.92 -7.83 -27.78
N SER A 317 -21.87 -8.28 -26.95
CA SER A 317 -22.37 -9.67 -27.04
C SER A 317 -23.07 -9.96 -28.37
N LYS A 318 -23.63 -8.94 -29.03
CA LYS A 318 -24.23 -9.06 -30.38
C LYS A 318 -23.20 -9.13 -31.50
N ASN A 319 -22.03 -8.51 -31.34
CA ASN A 319 -20.97 -8.51 -32.34
C ASN A 319 -20.03 -9.73 -32.21
N ALA A 320 -20.15 -10.51 -31.13
CA ALA A 320 -19.38 -11.73 -30.87
C ALA A 320 -20.10 -13.01 -31.32
N ASN A 321 -21.37 -12.90 -31.74
CA ASN A 321 -22.18 -13.94 -32.37
C ASN A 321 -22.28 -13.67 -33.87
#